data_AF-A0A8I0PX20-F1
#
_entry.id   AF-A0A8I0PX20-F1
#
_cell.length_a   1.000
_cell.length_b   1.000
_cell.length_c   1.000
_cell.angle_alpha   90.00
_cell.angle_beta   90.00
_cell.angle_gamma   90.00
#
_symmetry.space_group_name_H-M   'P 1'
#
loop_
_entity.id
_entity.type
_entity.pdbx_description
1 polymer ?
#
loop_
_entity_poly.entity_id
_entity_poly.type
_entity_poly.pdbx_seq_one_letter_code
_entity_poly.pdbx_strand_id
1 'polypeptide(L)'
;MSGSIFRRHVMLVSAKQDAQQRSPVTQTGTAYTQMMLMMNADRRRLKRIQSFERKAATKREILPNYAPWVSGILSSGKGQQDDVLMRVMLWRIDAGDFHGALDIADYALRHDLKMPENHTRTTGCAVAEEIADMAEKMYTAKTPVPLDVLTRTLDLTGDEDMPDQVRANLLKWLGYAQRDDGYLQPATCSWLRALELYDRVGVKQDLRQLEKLIARQQEERDAAQQNEPQRRGGTAE
;
A
#
# COMPACT_ATOMS: atom_id res chain seq x y z
N MET A 1 -2.42 -28.14 2.94
CA MET A 1 -2.93 -29.04 1.88
C MET A 1 -3.33 -28.20 0.69
N SER A 2 -2.61 -28.32 -0.42
CA SER A 2 -2.87 -27.55 -1.64
C SER A 2 -4.22 -27.98 -2.23
N GLY A 3 -5.21 -27.08 -2.28
CA GLY A 3 -6.48 -27.37 -2.94
C GLY A 3 -6.25 -27.80 -4.39
N SER A 4 -6.91 -28.88 -4.81
CA SER A 4 -6.82 -29.42 -6.18
C SER A 4 -6.92 -28.30 -7.22
N ILE A 5 -6.06 -28.34 -8.25
CA ILE A 5 -6.01 -27.38 -9.36
C ILE A 5 -7.41 -27.16 -9.95
N PHE A 6 -8.20 -28.23 -10.03
CA PHE A 6 -9.58 -28.19 -10.49
C PHE A 6 -10.45 -27.25 -9.64
N ARG A 7 -10.38 -27.30 -8.31
CA ARG A 7 -11.14 -26.40 -7.44
C ARG A 7 -10.74 -24.94 -7.60
N ARG A 8 -9.43 -24.67 -7.76
CA ARG A 8 -8.93 -23.31 -8.01
C ARG A 8 -9.41 -22.78 -9.36
N HIS A 9 -9.36 -23.61 -10.39
CA HIS A 9 -9.84 -23.26 -11.72
C HIS A 9 -11.35 -22.99 -11.71
N VAL A 10 -12.14 -23.88 -11.10
CA VAL A 10 -13.60 -23.68 -10.94
C VAL A 10 -13.89 -22.36 -10.22
N MET A 11 -13.21 -22.08 -9.10
CA MET A 11 -13.40 -20.81 -8.37
C MET A 11 -13.07 -19.59 -9.23
N LEU A 12 -11.97 -19.62 -9.99
CA LEU A 12 -11.59 -18.54 -10.89
C LEU A 12 -12.64 -18.31 -11.98
N VAL A 13 -13.11 -19.38 -12.62
CA VAL A 13 -14.14 -19.31 -13.68
C VAL A 13 -15.47 -18.82 -13.10
N SER A 14 -15.89 -19.35 -11.95
CA SER A 14 -17.10 -18.89 -11.27
C SER A 14 -17.00 -17.42 -10.87
N ALA A 15 -15.86 -16.94 -10.38
CA ALA A 15 -15.66 -15.53 -10.04
C ALA A 15 -15.79 -14.62 -11.28
N LYS A 16 -15.22 -15.03 -12.42
CA LYS A 16 -15.39 -14.31 -13.69
C LYS A 16 -16.85 -14.28 -14.13
N GLN A 17 -17.55 -15.41 -14.06
CA GLN A 17 -18.95 -15.51 -14.43
C GLN A 17 -19.86 -14.70 -13.51
N ASP A 18 -19.64 -14.77 -12.20
CA ASP A 18 -20.38 -13.99 -11.21
C ASP A 18 -20.18 -12.48 -11.45
N ALA A 19 -18.93 -12.04 -11.62
CA ALA A 19 -18.64 -10.66 -11.98
C ALA A 19 -19.30 -10.26 -13.30
N GLN A 20 -19.44 -11.20 -14.24
CA GLN A 20 -20.09 -10.98 -15.53
C GLN A 20 -21.61 -10.93 -15.47
N GLN A 21 -22.27 -11.69 -14.59
CA GLN A 21 -23.72 -11.89 -14.59
C GLN A 21 -24.44 -11.18 -13.44
N ARG A 22 -23.72 -10.69 -12.42
CA ARG A 22 -24.33 -9.94 -11.32
C ARG A 22 -24.97 -8.64 -11.81
N SER A 23 -26.29 -8.58 -11.73
CA SER A 23 -27.07 -7.35 -11.72
C SER A 23 -27.24 -6.89 -10.26
N PRO A 24 -27.36 -5.58 -9.97
CA PRO A 24 -27.48 -5.07 -8.60
C PRO A 24 -28.67 -5.65 -7.80
N VAL A 25 -29.65 -6.25 -8.49
CA VAL A 25 -30.86 -6.87 -7.92
C VAL A 25 -30.67 -8.34 -7.49
N THR A 26 -29.66 -9.05 -8.00
CA THR A 26 -29.42 -10.48 -7.71
C THR A 26 -28.00 -10.70 -7.19
N GLN A 27 -27.78 -10.39 -5.91
CA GLN A 27 -26.51 -10.59 -5.20
C GLN A 27 -26.21 -12.06 -4.81
N THR A 28 -26.72 -13.05 -5.54
CA THR A 28 -26.72 -14.46 -5.08
C THR A 28 -26.34 -15.46 -6.17
N GLY A 29 -25.13 -15.32 -6.72
CA GLY A 29 -24.44 -16.46 -7.33
C GLY A 29 -24.03 -17.46 -6.24
N THR A 30 -24.22 -18.77 -6.48
CA THR A 30 -23.87 -19.83 -5.52
C THR A 30 -22.39 -19.76 -5.10
N ALA A 31 -21.52 -19.37 -6.03
CA ALA A 31 -20.09 -19.17 -5.77
C ALA A 31 -19.82 -17.98 -4.84
N TYR A 32 -20.51 -16.85 -5.02
CA TYR A 32 -20.39 -15.72 -4.09
C TYR A 32 -20.81 -16.08 -2.68
N THR A 33 -21.96 -16.74 -2.55
CA THR A 33 -22.50 -17.15 -1.26
C THR A 33 -21.50 -18.05 -0.53
N GLN A 34 -20.86 -18.97 -1.26
CA GLN A 34 -19.79 -19.80 -0.71
C GLN A 34 -18.59 -18.97 -0.24
N MET A 35 -18.17 -17.94 -0.99
CA MET A 35 -17.08 -17.04 -0.59
C MET A 35 -17.43 -16.22 0.64
N MET A 36 -18.66 -15.71 0.74
CA MET A 36 -19.14 -15.00 1.92
C MET A 36 -19.19 -15.90 3.15
N LEU A 37 -19.62 -17.16 3.01
CA LEU A 37 -19.60 -18.14 4.10
C LEU A 37 -18.18 -18.43 4.58
N MET A 38 -17.23 -18.63 3.65
CA MET A 38 -15.81 -18.84 3.97
C MET A 38 -15.23 -17.62 4.70
N MET A 39 -15.46 -16.42 4.17
CA MET A 39 -15.03 -15.15 4.77
C MET A 39 -15.58 -14.97 6.19
N ASN A 40 -16.86 -15.30 6.42
CA ASN A 40 -17.46 -15.22 7.75
C ASN A 40 -16.90 -16.25 8.73
N ALA A 41 -16.53 -17.45 8.28
CA ALA A 41 -15.85 -18.44 9.11
C ALA A 41 -14.44 -17.94 9.51
N ASP A 42 -13.66 -17.43 8.57
CA ASP A 42 -12.33 -16.91 8.82
C ASP A 42 -12.35 -15.65 9.71
N ARG A 43 -13.31 -14.74 9.51
CA ARG A 43 -13.53 -13.60 10.41
C ARG A 43 -13.77 -14.03 11.85
N ARG A 44 -14.58 -15.07 12.06
CA ARG A 44 -14.83 -15.63 13.40
C ARG A 44 -13.56 -16.26 13.99
N ARG A 45 -12.76 -16.95 13.18
CA ARG A 45 -11.45 -17.48 13.61
C ARG A 45 -10.53 -16.34 14.06
N LEU A 46 -10.38 -15.29 13.25
CA LEU A 46 -9.53 -14.14 13.56
C LEU A 46 -10.01 -13.38 14.81
N LYS A 47 -11.31 -13.27 15.05
CA LYS A 47 -11.87 -12.61 16.24
C LYS A 47 -11.50 -13.33 17.55
N ARG A 48 -11.25 -14.64 17.51
CA ARG A 48 -10.84 -15.43 18.68
C ARG A 48 -9.35 -15.26 19.03
N ILE A 49 -8.56 -14.69 18.13
CA ILE A 49 -7.14 -14.41 18.36
C ILE A 49 -7.04 -13.01 18.96
N GLN A 50 -6.29 -12.85 20.04
CA GLN A 50 -6.06 -11.53 20.64
C GLN A 50 -4.85 -10.82 20.01
N SER A 51 -3.73 -11.55 19.86
CA SER A 51 -2.48 -11.02 19.31
C SER A 51 -2.64 -10.58 17.85
N PHE A 52 -2.25 -9.32 17.56
CA PHE A 52 -2.21 -8.79 16.21
C PHE A 52 -1.22 -9.51 15.31
N GLU A 53 -0.03 -9.85 15.84
CA GLU A 53 0.97 -10.62 15.11
C GLU A 53 0.44 -12.02 14.71
N ARG A 54 -0.21 -12.73 15.64
CA ARG A 54 -0.85 -14.02 15.32
C ARG A 54 -2.00 -13.88 14.33
N LYS A 55 -2.76 -12.77 14.37
CA LYS A 55 -3.77 -12.47 13.34
C LYS A 55 -3.12 -12.27 11.98
N ALA A 56 -2.03 -11.51 11.88
CA ALA A 56 -1.30 -11.29 10.64
C ALA A 56 -0.77 -12.62 10.08
N ALA A 57 -0.17 -13.48 10.92
CA ALA A 57 0.26 -14.82 10.51
C ALA A 57 -0.90 -15.68 10.01
N THR A 58 -2.04 -15.68 10.72
CA THR A 58 -3.24 -16.41 10.29
C THR A 58 -3.79 -15.87 8.96
N LYS A 59 -3.76 -14.55 8.74
CA LYS A 59 -4.15 -13.94 7.45
C LYS A 59 -3.26 -14.45 6.31
N ARG A 60 -1.94 -14.54 6.49
CA ARG A 60 -1.02 -15.13 5.49
C ARG A 60 -1.37 -16.57 5.14
N GLU A 61 -1.81 -17.37 6.11
CA GLU A 61 -2.23 -18.77 5.87
C GLU A 61 -3.51 -18.87 5.02
N ILE A 62 -4.49 -17.99 5.25
CA ILE A 62 -5.82 -18.09 4.63
C ILE A 62 -5.95 -17.31 3.32
N LEU A 63 -5.18 -16.23 3.12
CA LEU A 63 -5.20 -15.39 1.92
C LEU A 63 -5.07 -16.18 0.59
N PRO A 64 -4.25 -17.24 0.49
CA PRO A 64 -4.17 -18.07 -0.72
C PRO A 64 -5.50 -18.73 -1.12
N ASN A 65 -6.44 -18.91 -0.20
CA ASN A 65 -7.76 -19.47 -0.50
C ASN A 65 -8.65 -18.48 -1.28
N TYR A 66 -8.38 -17.17 -1.15
CA TYR A 66 -9.12 -16.11 -1.84
C TYR A 66 -8.46 -15.70 -3.16
N ALA A 67 -7.21 -16.09 -3.40
CA ALA A 67 -6.46 -15.68 -4.59
C ALA A 67 -7.16 -15.99 -5.93
N PRO A 68 -7.79 -17.17 -6.14
CA PRO A 68 -8.51 -17.44 -7.39
C PRO A 68 -9.73 -16.53 -7.58
N TRP A 69 -10.44 -16.20 -6.49
CA TRP A 69 -11.58 -15.29 -6.51
C TRP A 69 -11.16 -13.86 -6.90
N VAL A 70 -10.13 -13.33 -6.22
CA VAL A 70 -9.55 -12.02 -6.52
C VAL A 70 -9.11 -11.95 -7.98
N SER A 71 -8.33 -12.93 -8.44
CA SER A 71 -7.86 -12.98 -9.83
C SER A 71 -9.03 -12.97 -10.84
N GLY A 72 -10.11 -13.70 -10.55
CA GLY A 72 -11.30 -13.73 -11.39
C GLY A 72 -11.99 -12.37 -11.47
N ILE A 73 -12.14 -11.65 -10.35
CA ILE A 73 -12.75 -10.32 -10.34
C ILE A 73 -11.88 -9.30 -11.06
N LEU A 74 -10.59 -9.22 -10.73
CA LEU A 74 -9.66 -8.27 -11.36
C LEU A 74 -9.59 -8.49 -12.88
N SER A 75 -9.61 -9.76 -13.33
CA SER A 75 -9.63 -10.11 -14.76
C SER A 75 -10.96 -9.79 -15.45
N SER A 76 -12.06 -9.66 -14.72
CA SER A 76 -13.37 -9.38 -15.31
C SER A 76 -13.53 -7.92 -15.75
N GLY A 77 -12.85 -7.00 -15.06
CA GLY A 77 -12.82 -5.56 -15.41
C GLY A 77 -14.15 -4.83 -15.28
N LYS A 78 -15.16 -5.40 -14.62
CA LYS A 78 -16.53 -4.84 -14.62
C LYS A 78 -16.82 -3.81 -13.54
N GLY A 79 -15.98 -3.69 -12.51
CA GLY A 79 -16.18 -2.74 -11.43
C GLY A 79 -17.33 -3.05 -10.47
N GLN A 80 -17.82 -4.30 -10.46
CA GLN A 80 -18.90 -4.68 -9.54
C GLN A 80 -18.40 -4.68 -8.08
N GLN A 81 -19.21 -4.12 -7.17
CA GLN A 81 -18.94 -4.16 -5.73
C GLN A 81 -18.80 -5.61 -5.24
N ASP A 82 -17.73 -5.88 -4.51
CA ASP A 82 -17.44 -7.19 -3.93
C ASP A 82 -16.77 -7.04 -2.55
N ASP A 83 -17.52 -7.34 -1.49
CA ASP A 83 -17.04 -7.15 -0.12
C ASP A 83 -15.94 -8.14 0.27
N VAL A 84 -15.87 -9.29 -0.41
CA VAL A 84 -14.79 -10.26 -0.21
C VAL A 84 -13.49 -9.69 -0.75
N LEU A 85 -13.51 -9.14 -1.97
CA LEU A 85 -12.37 -8.45 -2.58
C LEU A 85 -11.86 -7.32 -1.68
N MET A 86 -12.75 -6.41 -1.26
CA MET A 86 -12.41 -5.26 -0.44
C MET A 86 -11.88 -5.67 0.94
N ARG A 87 -12.38 -6.76 1.53
CA ARG A 87 -11.85 -7.30 2.78
C ARG A 87 -10.47 -7.94 2.60
N VAL A 88 -10.26 -8.65 1.49
CA VAL A 88 -8.97 -9.26 1.15
C VAL A 88 -7.90 -8.19 0.96
N MET A 89 -8.23 -7.05 0.37
CA MET A 89 -7.32 -5.89 0.29
C MET A 89 -6.77 -5.50 1.66
N LEU A 90 -7.65 -5.23 2.63
CA LEU A 90 -7.24 -4.88 3.99
C LEU A 90 -6.41 -5.99 4.66
N TRP A 91 -6.83 -7.25 4.49
CA TRP A 91 -6.10 -8.38 5.08
C TRP A 91 -4.72 -8.59 4.47
N ARG A 92 -4.52 -8.22 3.19
CA ARG A 92 -3.21 -8.25 2.54
C ARG A 92 -2.29 -7.19 3.15
N ILE A 93 -2.79 -5.97 3.41
CA ILE A 93 -2.03 -4.92 4.13
C ILE A 93 -1.62 -5.43 5.52
N ASP A 94 -2.59 -5.93 6.29
CA ASP A 94 -2.35 -6.51 7.61
C ASP A 94 -1.30 -7.65 7.62
N ALA A 95 -1.25 -8.42 6.54
CA ALA A 95 -0.34 -9.54 6.37
C ALA A 95 1.06 -9.13 5.88
N GLY A 96 1.22 -7.89 5.39
CA GLY A 96 2.44 -7.39 4.75
C GLY A 96 2.55 -7.70 3.26
N ASP A 97 1.48 -8.15 2.61
CA ASP A 97 1.40 -8.34 1.16
C ASP A 97 0.93 -7.04 0.49
N PHE A 98 1.79 -6.02 0.50
CA PHE A 98 1.44 -4.68 0.04
C PHE A 98 1.16 -4.60 -1.44
N HIS A 99 1.98 -5.24 -2.28
CA HIS A 99 1.79 -5.22 -3.73
C HIS A 99 0.43 -5.80 -4.13
N GLY A 100 0.10 -6.96 -3.59
CA GLY A 100 -1.19 -7.59 -3.86
C GLY A 100 -2.37 -6.81 -3.28
N ALA A 101 -2.17 -6.03 -2.21
CA ALA A 101 -3.18 -5.10 -1.72
C ALA A 101 -3.37 -3.91 -2.68
N LEU A 102 -2.28 -3.32 -3.16
CA LEU A 102 -2.31 -2.17 -4.06
C LEU A 102 -2.85 -2.53 -5.45
N ASP A 103 -2.69 -3.78 -5.90
CA ASP A 103 -3.36 -4.28 -7.12
C ASP A 103 -4.89 -4.27 -6.98
N ILE A 104 -5.39 -4.60 -5.78
CA ILE A 104 -6.82 -4.52 -5.49
C ILE A 104 -7.26 -3.06 -5.31
N ALA A 105 -6.44 -2.23 -4.64
CA ALA A 105 -6.72 -0.81 -4.43
C ALA A 105 -6.85 -0.05 -5.76
N ASP A 106 -5.92 -0.27 -6.69
CA ASP A 106 -5.97 0.32 -8.04
C ASP A 106 -7.27 -0.02 -8.76
N TYR A 107 -7.68 -1.30 -8.76
CA TYR A 107 -8.98 -1.70 -9.31
C TYR A 107 -10.15 -1.06 -8.56
N ALA A 108 -10.08 -0.99 -7.23
CA ALA A 108 -11.14 -0.44 -6.39
C ALA A 108 -11.37 1.05 -6.67
N LEU A 109 -10.29 1.83 -6.79
CA LEU A 109 -10.34 3.27 -7.09
C LEU A 109 -10.83 3.53 -8.51
N ARG A 110 -10.31 2.81 -9.51
CA ARG A 110 -10.73 2.93 -10.93
C ARG A 110 -12.23 2.69 -11.15
N HIS A 111 -12.87 1.93 -10.27
CA HIS A 111 -14.27 1.56 -10.38
C HIS A 111 -15.14 2.10 -9.23
N ASP A 112 -14.61 3.01 -8.39
CA ASP A 112 -15.30 3.61 -7.23
C ASP A 112 -15.95 2.58 -6.27
N LEU A 113 -15.26 1.45 -6.05
CA LEU A 113 -15.70 0.44 -5.08
C LEU A 113 -15.71 1.05 -3.68
N LYS A 114 -16.71 0.69 -2.89
CA LYS A 114 -16.87 1.20 -1.52
C LYS A 114 -16.23 0.26 -0.50
N MET A 115 -15.73 0.85 0.58
CA MET A 115 -15.21 0.09 1.71
C MET A 115 -16.32 -0.80 2.33
N PRO A 116 -15.97 -2.00 2.86
CA PRO A 116 -16.96 -2.90 3.42
C PRO A 116 -17.68 -2.31 4.64
N GLU A 117 -18.89 -2.80 4.93
CA GLU A 117 -19.72 -2.37 6.06
C GLU A 117 -18.94 -2.06 7.35
N ASN A 118 -19.31 -0.94 7.98
CA ASN A 118 -18.71 -0.32 9.17
C ASN A 118 -17.41 0.48 8.95
N HIS A 119 -16.99 0.71 7.71
CA HIS A 119 -15.98 1.73 7.42
C HIS A 119 -16.63 3.08 7.15
N THR A 120 -16.07 4.13 7.77
CA THR A 120 -16.47 5.52 7.54
C THR A 120 -15.57 6.23 6.52
N ARG A 121 -14.45 5.61 6.13
CA ARG A 121 -13.48 6.15 5.18
C ARG A 121 -13.86 5.84 3.73
N THR A 122 -13.52 6.75 2.83
CA THR A 122 -13.43 6.47 1.39
C THR A 122 -12.33 5.45 1.13
N THR A 123 -12.38 4.78 -0.01
CA THR A 123 -11.40 3.75 -0.37
C THR A 123 -9.98 4.32 -0.44
N GLY A 124 -9.79 5.48 -1.08
CA GLY A 124 -8.49 6.16 -1.14
C GLY A 124 -7.96 6.53 0.24
N CYS A 125 -8.80 7.11 1.10
CA CYS A 125 -8.42 7.45 2.47
C CYS A 125 -8.02 6.21 3.29
N ALA A 126 -8.77 5.12 3.19
CA ALA A 126 -8.47 3.89 3.92
C ALA A 126 -7.14 3.27 3.46
N VAL A 127 -6.87 3.23 2.15
CA VAL A 127 -5.61 2.69 1.62
C VAL A 127 -4.42 3.52 2.07
N ALA A 128 -4.52 4.86 1.99
CA ALA A 128 -3.46 5.75 2.46
C ALA A 128 -3.18 5.61 3.96
N GLU A 129 -4.23 5.58 4.79
CA GLU A 129 -4.16 5.43 6.26
C GLU A 129 -3.54 4.08 6.65
N GLU A 130 -4.03 2.97 6.10
CA GLU A 130 -3.56 1.61 6.47
C GLU A 130 -2.11 1.33 6.03
N ILE A 131 -1.68 1.85 4.87
CA ILE A 131 -0.29 1.71 4.42
C ILE A 131 0.64 2.58 5.28
N ALA A 132 0.26 3.82 5.59
CA ALA A 132 1.04 4.69 6.46
C ALA A 132 1.19 4.08 7.87
N ASP A 133 0.12 3.53 8.44
CA ASP A 133 0.14 2.84 9.73
C ASP A 133 1.04 1.60 9.72
N MET A 134 1.12 0.87 8.60
CA MET A 134 2.03 -0.26 8.50
C MET A 134 3.48 0.20 8.34
N ALA A 135 3.74 1.25 7.58
CA ALA A 135 5.07 1.86 7.47
C ALA A 135 5.59 2.32 8.85
N GLU A 136 4.73 2.91 9.69
CA GLU A 136 5.07 3.27 11.06
C GLU A 136 5.48 2.06 11.91
N LYS A 137 4.70 0.98 11.84
CA LYS A 137 4.99 -0.27 12.57
C LYS A 137 6.32 -0.86 12.12
N MET A 138 6.59 -0.87 10.82
CA MET A 138 7.84 -1.37 10.25
C MET A 138 9.03 -0.53 10.69
N TYR A 139 8.92 0.80 10.58
CA TYR A 139 9.97 1.71 11.02
C TYR A 139 10.27 1.55 12.52
N THR A 140 9.23 1.46 13.36
CA THR A 140 9.36 1.21 14.81
C THR A 140 10.04 -0.13 15.09
N ALA A 141 9.72 -1.15 14.30
CA ALA A 141 10.35 -2.47 14.37
C ALA A 141 11.77 -2.52 13.74
N LYS A 142 12.27 -1.40 13.21
CA LYS A 142 13.53 -1.30 12.46
C LYS A 142 13.61 -2.25 11.27
N THR A 143 12.47 -2.51 10.63
CA THR A 143 12.42 -3.22 9.36
C THR A 143 12.36 -2.22 8.21
N PRO A 144 12.94 -2.54 7.04
CA PRO A 144 12.92 -1.63 5.89
C PRO A 144 11.50 -1.26 5.48
N VAL A 145 11.21 0.03 5.38
CA VAL A 145 9.93 0.53 4.88
C VAL A 145 9.99 0.54 3.35
N PRO A 146 9.09 -0.14 2.64
CA PRO A 146 9.17 -0.28 1.18
C PRO A 146 8.85 1.05 0.48
N LEU A 147 9.89 1.70 -0.07
CA LEU A 147 9.79 2.98 -0.77
C LEU A 147 8.84 2.91 -1.97
N ASP A 148 8.93 1.83 -2.74
CA ASP A 148 8.13 1.58 -3.93
C ASP A 148 6.63 1.45 -3.60
N VAL A 149 6.29 0.78 -2.49
CA VAL A 149 4.91 0.66 -1.99
C VAL A 149 4.35 2.03 -1.59
N LEU A 150 5.12 2.84 -0.87
CA LEU A 150 4.68 4.17 -0.45
C LEU A 150 4.51 5.12 -1.64
N THR A 151 5.43 5.06 -2.61
CA THR A 151 5.36 5.84 -3.85
C THR A 151 4.11 5.45 -4.63
N ARG A 152 3.89 4.15 -4.86
CA ARG A 152 2.69 3.65 -5.56
C ARG A 152 1.40 4.02 -4.82
N THR A 153 1.40 3.99 -3.48
CA THR A 153 0.23 4.40 -2.69
C THR A 153 -0.08 5.89 -2.87
N LEU A 154 0.95 6.74 -2.89
CA LEU A 154 0.78 8.17 -3.12
C LEU A 154 0.24 8.43 -4.53
N ASP A 155 0.76 7.74 -5.55
CA ASP A 155 0.31 7.88 -6.93
C ASP A 155 -1.16 7.44 -7.09
N LEU A 156 -1.53 6.28 -6.53
CA LEU A 156 -2.89 5.74 -6.62
C LEU A 156 -3.92 6.63 -5.93
N THR A 157 -3.53 7.29 -4.84
CA THR A 157 -4.44 8.13 -4.03
C THR A 157 -4.28 9.62 -4.31
N GLY A 158 -3.54 9.99 -5.36
CA GLY A 158 -3.20 11.38 -5.69
C GLY A 158 -4.41 12.30 -5.76
N ASP A 159 -5.45 11.86 -6.47
CA ASP A 159 -6.69 12.61 -6.73
C ASP A 159 -7.81 12.35 -5.71
N GLU A 160 -7.57 11.47 -4.72
CA GLU A 160 -8.57 11.07 -3.74
C GLU A 160 -8.72 12.08 -2.61
N ASP A 161 -9.97 12.41 -2.25
CA ASP A 161 -10.26 13.26 -1.09
C ASP A 161 -10.02 12.51 0.22
N MET A 162 -9.27 13.14 1.13
CA MET A 162 -8.97 12.62 2.46
C MET A 162 -8.55 13.75 3.40
N PRO A 163 -8.68 13.58 4.74
CA PRO A 163 -8.18 14.57 5.69
C PRO A 163 -6.67 14.83 5.51
N ASP A 164 -6.26 16.09 5.61
CA ASP A 164 -4.86 16.50 5.46
C ASP A 164 -3.91 15.72 6.37
N GLN A 165 -4.37 15.33 7.56
CA GLN A 165 -3.57 14.53 8.49
C GLN A 165 -3.20 13.15 7.92
N VAL A 166 -4.10 12.52 7.16
CA VAL A 166 -3.87 11.22 6.52
C VAL A 166 -2.83 11.37 5.42
N ARG A 167 -3.00 12.37 4.54
CA ARG A 167 -2.06 12.65 3.44
C ARG A 167 -0.68 13.05 3.97
N ALA A 168 -0.63 13.87 5.00
CA ALA A 168 0.62 14.25 5.66
C ALA A 168 1.32 13.03 6.29
N ASN A 169 0.59 12.10 6.92
CA ASN A 169 1.17 10.90 7.50
C ASN A 169 1.79 9.98 6.44
N LEU A 170 1.11 9.79 5.29
CA LEU A 170 1.66 9.04 4.16
C LEU A 170 2.97 9.67 3.65
N LEU A 171 2.98 10.99 3.44
CA LEU A 171 4.17 11.75 3.01
C LEU A 171 5.32 11.70 4.03
N LYS A 172 5.00 11.70 5.33
CA LYS A 172 5.99 11.52 6.40
C LYS A 172 6.74 10.20 6.22
N TRP A 173 6.02 9.11 6.06
CA TRP A 173 6.63 7.79 5.90
C TRP A 173 7.34 7.62 4.55
N LEU A 174 6.83 8.23 3.48
CA LEU A 174 7.53 8.33 2.21
C LEU A 174 8.89 9.03 2.37
N GLY A 175 8.93 10.16 3.09
CA GLY A 175 10.18 10.87 3.34
C GLY A 175 11.19 10.06 4.16
N TYR A 176 10.75 9.28 5.15
CA TYR A 176 11.66 8.36 5.86
C TYR A 176 12.22 7.27 4.93
N ALA A 177 11.37 6.63 4.12
CA ALA A 177 11.82 5.62 3.16
C ALA A 177 12.79 6.20 2.12
N GLN A 178 12.51 7.39 1.59
CA GLN A 178 13.40 8.12 0.67
C GLN A 178 14.75 8.45 1.30
N ARG A 179 14.76 8.94 2.55
CA ARG A 179 15.99 9.23 3.28
C ARG A 179 16.84 7.98 3.45
N ASP A 180 16.22 6.88 3.87
CA ASP A 180 16.90 5.63 4.17
C ASP A 180 17.50 4.98 2.91
N ASP A 181 16.89 5.21 1.75
CA ASP A 181 17.42 4.83 0.43
C ASP A 181 18.41 5.85 -0.17
N GLY A 182 18.75 6.93 0.56
CA GLY A 182 19.73 7.94 0.14
C GLY A 182 19.18 9.06 -0.77
N TYR A 183 17.87 9.08 -1.02
CA TYR A 183 17.20 10.12 -1.79
C TYR A 183 16.89 11.36 -0.93
N LEU A 184 17.94 12.05 -0.48
CA LEU A 184 17.81 13.15 0.50
C LEU A 184 16.95 14.32 0.00
N GLN A 185 17.09 14.73 -1.27
CA GLN A 185 16.31 15.84 -1.82
C GLN A 185 14.81 15.50 -1.96
N PRO A 186 14.42 14.33 -2.52
CA PRO A 186 13.03 13.87 -2.46
C PRO A 186 12.47 13.79 -1.03
N ALA A 187 13.25 13.28 -0.07
CA ALA A 187 12.82 13.19 1.33
C ALA A 187 12.49 14.58 1.93
N THR A 188 13.33 15.59 1.67
CA THR A 188 13.08 16.98 2.03
C THR A 188 11.76 17.49 1.44
N CYS A 189 11.52 17.25 0.15
CA CYS A 189 10.28 17.70 -0.52
C CYS A 189 9.04 17.04 0.10
N SER A 190 9.08 15.73 0.34
CA SER A 190 7.99 14.99 0.98
C SER A 190 7.66 15.52 2.37
N TRP A 191 8.68 15.81 3.19
CA TRP A 191 8.47 16.34 4.54
C TRP A 191 8.02 17.80 4.58
N LEU A 192 8.51 18.64 3.67
CA LEU A 192 7.99 20.01 3.51
C LEU A 192 6.51 19.97 3.16
N ARG A 193 6.12 19.14 2.18
CA ARG A 193 4.72 18.98 1.81
C ARG A 193 3.87 18.41 2.94
N ALA A 194 4.39 17.46 3.71
CA ALA A 194 3.70 16.92 4.89
C ALA A 194 3.44 18.02 5.94
N LEU A 195 4.42 18.91 6.18
CA LEU A 195 4.31 20.01 7.13
C LEU A 195 3.36 21.13 6.67
N GLU A 196 3.27 21.38 5.36
CA GLU A 196 2.27 22.29 4.78
C GLU A 196 0.85 21.81 5.04
N LEU A 197 0.60 20.52 4.86
CA LEU A 197 -0.71 19.90 5.07
C LEU A 197 -1.05 19.79 6.56
N TYR A 198 -0.08 19.37 7.38
CA TYR A 198 -0.28 19.19 8.81
C TYR A 198 1.00 19.46 9.60
N ASP A 199 1.05 20.65 10.21
CA ASP A 199 2.22 21.14 10.94
C ASP A 199 2.64 20.26 12.14
N ARG A 200 1.70 19.46 12.66
CA ARG A 200 1.85 18.55 13.80
C ARG A 200 2.19 17.10 13.39
N VAL A 201 2.53 16.85 12.12
CA VAL A 201 2.90 15.50 11.62
C VAL A 201 4.18 14.93 12.24
N GLY A 202 5.06 15.79 12.79
CA GLY A 202 6.17 15.40 13.66
C GLY A 202 7.55 15.30 13.00
N VAL A 203 7.75 15.78 11.77
CA VAL A 203 9.02 15.66 11.03
C VAL A 203 9.93 16.90 11.07
N LYS A 204 9.56 17.95 11.83
CA LYS A 204 10.29 19.24 11.83
C LYS A 204 11.76 19.09 12.24
N GLN A 205 12.05 18.20 13.18
CA GLN A 205 13.40 18.02 13.71
C GLN A 205 14.26 17.17 12.78
N ASP A 206 13.67 16.12 12.19
CA ASP A 206 14.30 15.29 11.17
C ASP A 206 14.64 16.09 9.91
N LEU A 207 13.72 16.95 9.46
CA LEU A 207 13.94 17.85 8.32
C LEU A 207 15.16 18.74 8.53
N ARG A 208 15.27 19.40 9.70
CA ARG A 208 16.45 20.22 10.03
C ARG A 208 17.75 19.43 10.07
N GLN A 209 17.71 18.16 10.48
CA GLN A 209 18.89 17.30 10.46
C GLN A 209 19.28 16.93 9.03
N LEU A 210 18.29 16.61 8.20
CA LEU A 210 18.49 16.26 6.79
C LEU A 210 19.06 17.45 5.99
N GLU A 211 18.53 18.65 6.17
CA GLU A 211 19.04 19.88 5.54
C GLU A 211 20.52 20.13 5.86
N LYS A 212 20.94 19.92 7.12
CA LYS A 212 22.34 20.03 7.54
C LYS A 212 23.23 18.98 6.88
N LEU A 213 22.73 17.74 6.75
CA LEU A 213 23.46 16.66 6.09
C LEU A 213 23.67 16.97 4.60
N ILE A 214 22.64 17.49 3.93
CA ILE A 214 22.72 17.90 2.52
C ILE A 214 23.74 19.03 2.35
N ALA A 215 23.68 20.08 3.19
CA ALA A 215 24.61 21.20 3.12
C ALA A 215 26.07 20.72 3.28
N ARG A 216 26.33 19.85 4.25
CA ARG A 216 27.65 19.27 4.46
C ARG A 216 28.13 18.44 3.25
N GLN A 217 27.26 17.59 2.69
CA GLN A 217 27.62 16.80 1.50
C GLN A 217 27.91 17.70 0.28
N GLN A 218 27.23 18.83 0.18
CA GLN A 218 27.45 19.79 -0.89
C GLN A 218 28.79 20.52 -0.71
N GLU A 219 29.12 20.98 0.50
CA GLU A 219 30.44 21.55 0.82
C GLU A 219 31.59 20.57 0.51
N GLU A 220 31.43 19.30 0.90
CA GLU A 220 32.42 18.25 0.63
C GLU A 220 32.58 17.99 -0.88
N ARG A 221 31.49 18.01 -1.65
CA ARG A 221 31.52 17.89 -3.13
C ARG A 221 32.21 19.08 -3.79
N ASP A 222 31.88 20.30 -3.36
CA ASP A 222 32.43 21.53 -3.92
C ASP A 222 33.94 21.62 -3.65
N ALA A 223 34.38 21.24 -2.44
CA ALA A 223 35.80 21.16 -2.08
C ALA A 223 36.56 20.08 -2.88
N ALA A 224 35.92 18.96 -3.23
CA ALA A 224 36.52 17.92 -4.06
C ALA A 224 36.71 18.38 -5.52
N GLN A 225 35.73 19.10 -6.08
CA GLN A 225 35.79 19.65 -7.45
C GLN A 225 36.85 20.75 -7.59
N GLN A 226 37.07 21.56 -6.55
CA GLN A 226 38.11 22.58 -6.54
C GLN A 226 39.54 22.02 -6.48
N ASN A 227 39.72 20.79 -6.01
CA ASN A 227 41.02 20.13 -5.86
C ASN A 227 41.38 19.18 -7.02
N GLU A 228 40.55 19.08 -8.06
CA GLU A 228 40.83 18.23 -9.23
C GLU A 228 41.89 18.89 -10.14
N PRO A 229 43.08 18.29 -10.33
CA PRO A 229 44.14 18.91 -11.10
C PRO A 229 43.72 19.02 -12.57
N GLN A 230 43.71 20.24 -13.09
CA GLN A 230 43.54 20.53 -14.52
C GLN A 230 44.48 19.62 -15.31
N ARG A 231 43.95 18.61 -16.02
CA ARG A 231 44.70 17.85 -17.01
C ARG A 231 45.18 18.86 -18.06
N ARG A 232 46.42 19.32 -17.91
CA ARG A 232 47.12 20.16 -18.89
C ARG A 232 46.97 19.46 -20.23
N GLY A 233 46.16 20.04 -21.10
CA GLY A 233 46.11 19.67 -22.51
C GLY A 233 47.53 19.77 -23.04
N GLY A 234 48.10 18.62 -23.40
CA GLY A 234 49.38 18.54 -24.08
C GLY A 234 49.25 19.30 -25.39
N THR A 235 49.87 20.47 -25.45
CA THR A 235 50.38 21.01 -26.70
C THR A 235 51.73 20.35 -26.89
N ALA A 236 51.75 19.28 -27.69
CA ALA A 236 52.96 18.80 -28.32
C ALA A 236 52.90 19.26 -29.79
N GLU A 237 53.97 19.95 -30.15
CA GLU A 237 54.42 20.50 -31.44
C GLU A 237 53.93 19.81 -32.71
#